data_AF-T0IA63-F1
#
_entry.id   AF-T0IA63-F1
#
_cell.length_a   1.000
_cell.length_b   1.000
_cell.length_c   1.000
_cell.angle_alpha   90.00
_cell.angle_beta   90.00
_cell.angle_gamma   90.00
#
_symmetry.space_group_name_H-M   'P 1'
#
loop_
_entity.id
_entity.type
_entity.pdbx_description
1 polymer ?
#
loop_
_entity_poly.entity_id
_entity_poly.type
_entity_poly.pdbx_seq_one_letter_code
_entity_poly.pdbx_strand_id
1 'polypeptide(L)'
;MNVFKQLEADNKVSISAYDGEKFLRLYGTAVLEDSEETVNTFLGMDEKIATMFPADIMAPFYLKDVTASICSFTEEPEVYNF
;
A
#
# COMPACT_ATOMS: atom_id res chain seq x y z
N MET A 1 17.97 1.24 -4.05
CA MET A 1 16.98 2.08 -3.34
C MET A 1 16.26 1.19 -2.35
N ASN A 2 16.21 1.54 -1.06
CA ASN A 2 15.57 0.71 -0.03
C ASN A 2 14.32 1.45 0.44
N VAL A 3 13.14 1.02 -0.04
CA VAL A 3 11.86 1.67 0.23
C VAL A 3 11.50 1.58 1.70
N PHE A 4 11.77 0.44 2.36
CA PHE A 4 11.53 0.28 3.80
C PHE A 4 12.25 1.36 4.60
N LYS A 5 13.55 1.56 4.37
CA LYS A 5 14.34 2.61 5.04
C LYS A 5 13.86 4.02 4.71
N GLN A 6 13.27 4.24 3.53
CA GLN A 6 12.68 5.52 3.18
C GLN A 6 11.40 5.76 3.99
N LEU A 7 10.54 4.74 4.13
CA LEU A 7 9.32 4.82 4.92
C LEU A 7 9.60 4.99 6.42
N GLU A 8 10.71 4.43 6.93
CA GLU A 8 11.16 4.70 8.31
C GLU A 8 11.57 6.16 8.52
N ALA A 9 12.12 6.82 7.49
CA ALA A 9 12.62 8.19 7.57
C ALA A 9 11.53 9.24 7.26
N ASP A 10 10.70 8.99 6.25
CA ASP A 10 9.53 9.77 5.87
C ASP A 10 8.45 8.82 5.35
N ASN A 11 7.38 8.70 6.12
CA ASN A 11 6.32 7.73 5.87
C ASN A 11 5.19 8.27 5.00
N LYS A 12 5.32 9.48 4.46
CA LYS A 12 4.35 10.00 3.48
C LYS A 12 4.55 9.33 2.14
N VAL A 13 3.47 8.76 1.62
CA VAL A 13 3.50 7.98 0.38
C VAL A 13 2.50 8.51 -0.63
N SER A 14 2.87 8.35 -1.90
CA SER A 14 1.93 8.40 -3.01
C SER A 14 1.99 7.10 -3.79
N ILE A 15 0.84 6.49 -4.06
CA ILE A 15 0.73 5.30 -4.89
C ILE A 15 -0.02 5.69 -6.16
N SER A 16 0.41 5.15 -7.29
CA SER A 16 -0.29 5.32 -8.57
C SER A 16 -0.35 4.00 -9.30
N ALA A 17 -1.54 3.66 -9.80
CA ALA A 17 -1.79 2.45 -10.56
C ALA A 17 -2.68 2.78 -11.76
N TYR A 18 -2.56 2.00 -12.82
CA TYR A 18 -3.39 2.08 -14.01
C TYR A 18 -3.85 0.67 -14.36
N ASP A 19 -5.16 0.50 -14.55
CA ASP A 19 -5.75 -0.81 -14.85
C ASP A 19 -5.93 -1.06 -16.36
N GLY A 20 -5.60 -0.08 -17.21
CA GLY A 20 -5.87 -0.11 -18.64
C GLY A 20 -6.93 0.91 -19.08
N GLU A 21 -7.70 1.47 -18.15
CA GLU A 21 -8.75 2.44 -18.43
C GLU A 21 -8.68 3.65 -17.48
N LYS A 22 -8.53 3.38 -16.17
CA LYS A 22 -8.54 4.39 -15.12
C LYS A 22 -7.25 4.36 -14.32
N PHE A 23 -6.88 5.54 -13.81
CA PHE A 23 -5.77 5.71 -12.89
C PHE A 23 -6.30 5.80 -11.46
N LEU A 24 -5.72 5.00 -10.57
CA LEU A 24 -5.78 5.24 -9.13
C LEU A 24 -4.60 6.11 -8.76
N ARG A 25 -4.85 7.21 -8.04
CA ARG A 25 -3.82 7.97 -7.36
C ARG A 25 -4.17 8.13 -5.89
N LEU A 26 -3.28 7.67 -5.02
CA LEU A 26 -3.47 7.68 -3.58
C LEU A 26 -2.36 8.49 -2.93
N TYR A 27 -2.71 9.27 -1.92
CA TYR A 27 -1.79 9.90 -0.99
C TYR A 27 -2.14 9.47 0.43
N GLY A 28 -1.17 9.23 1.27
CA GLY A 28 -1.40 8.88 2.67
C GLY A 28 -0.11 8.73 3.46
N THR A 29 -0.23 8.19 4.67
CA THR A 29 0.90 7.89 5.54
C THR A 29 0.98 6.39 5.77
N ALA A 30 2.12 5.78 5.45
CA ALA A 30 2.39 4.37 5.72
C ALA A 30 2.75 4.17 7.19
N VAL A 31 2.11 3.20 7.84
CA VAL A 31 2.41 2.85 9.23
C VAL A 31 2.75 1.37 9.29
N LEU A 32 3.95 1.07 9.80
CA LEU A 32 4.42 -0.30 9.99
C LEU A 32 3.55 -0.98 11.04
N GLU A 33 3.06 -2.16 10.71
CA GLU A 33 2.26 -3.04 11.58
C GLU A 33 2.83 -4.46 11.46
N ASP A 34 3.89 -4.72 12.20
CA ASP A 34 4.65 -5.97 12.19
C ASP A 34 4.24 -6.92 13.32
N SER A 35 3.04 -6.73 13.88
CA SER A 35 2.46 -7.67 14.83
C SER A 35 2.35 -9.07 14.22
N GLU A 36 2.61 -10.11 15.03
CA GLU A 36 2.57 -11.51 14.60
C GLU A 36 1.21 -11.86 13.96
N GLU A 37 0.12 -11.32 14.50
CA GLU A 37 -1.23 -11.47 13.95
C GLU A 37 -1.35 -10.91 12.53
N THR A 38 -0.81 -9.71 12.28
CA THR A 38 -0.85 -9.06 10.96
C THR A 38 0.03 -9.81 9.97
N VAL A 39 1.24 -10.19 10.36
CA VAL A 39 2.15 -10.98 9.50
C VAL A 39 1.49 -12.31 9.10
N ASN A 40 0.90 -13.03 10.06
CA ASN A 40 0.19 -14.27 9.77
C ASN A 40 -1.03 -14.06 8.87
N THR A 41 -1.74 -12.94 9.03
CA THR A 41 -2.85 -12.56 8.15
C THR A 41 -2.36 -12.40 6.70
N PHE A 42 -1.27 -11.67 6.46
CA PHE A 42 -0.69 -11.49 5.13
C PHE A 42 -0.22 -12.81 4.51
N LEU A 43 0.47 -13.65 5.28
CA LEU A 43 0.92 -14.98 4.81
C LEU A 43 -0.26 -15.90 4.45
N GLY A 44 -1.40 -15.73 5.12
CA GLY A 44 -2.64 -16.47 4.83
C GLY A 44 -3.42 -15.99 3.62
N MET A 45 -3.09 -14.83 3.02
CA MET A 45 -3.84 -14.28 1.87
C MET A 45 -3.56 -15.02 0.56
N ASP A 46 -2.31 -15.43 0.33
CA ASP A 46 -1.88 -16.15 -0.89
C ASP A 46 -0.61 -16.95 -0.60
N GLU A 47 -0.57 -18.23 -0.98
CA GLU A 47 0.60 -19.11 -0.81
C GLU A 47 1.88 -18.54 -1.47
N LYS A 48 1.73 -17.74 -2.53
CA LYS A 48 2.85 -17.05 -3.18
C LYS A 48 3.48 -15.99 -2.31
N ILE A 49 2.69 -15.32 -1.47
CA ILE A 49 3.19 -14.31 -0.53
C ILE A 49 4.13 -14.99 0.47
N ALA A 50 3.70 -16.12 1.05
CA ALA A 50 4.53 -16.88 1.98
C ALA A 50 5.80 -17.45 1.35
N THR A 51 5.77 -17.76 0.05
CA THR A 51 6.94 -18.21 -0.71
C THR A 51 7.95 -17.08 -0.96
N MET A 52 7.47 -15.86 -1.17
CA MET A 52 8.30 -14.71 -1.57
C MET A 52 8.77 -13.88 -0.36
N PHE A 53 8.00 -13.86 0.71
CA PHE A 53 8.24 -13.07 1.92
C PHE A 53 8.06 -13.96 3.15
N PRO A 54 9.10 -14.71 3.57
CA PRO A 54 9.04 -15.42 4.83
C PRO A 54 8.77 -14.46 6.00
N ALA A 55 8.12 -14.99 7.05
CA ALA A 55 7.56 -14.21 8.15
C ALA A 55 8.58 -13.29 8.84
N ASP A 56 9.84 -13.73 8.90
CA ASP A 56 10.96 -13.04 9.53
C ASP A 56 11.48 -11.82 8.74
N ILE A 57 11.09 -11.68 7.47
CA ILE A 57 11.49 -10.55 6.61
C ILE A 57 10.30 -9.70 6.13
N MET A 58 9.08 -10.05 6.53
CA MET A 58 7.88 -9.32 6.13
C MET A 58 7.74 -8.03 6.96
N ALA A 59 7.44 -6.92 6.28
CA ALA A 59 7.14 -5.64 6.90
C ALA A 59 5.80 -5.13 6.38
N PRO A 60 4.68 -5.51 7.02
CA PRO A 60 3.36 -5.06 6.61
C PRO A 60 3.16 -3.57 6.95
N PHE A 61 2.58 -2.83 6.02
CA PHE A 61 2.18 -1.44 6.27
C PHE A 61 0.71 -1.26 5.96
N TYR A 62 0.00 -0.55 6.83
CA TYR A 62 -1.30 0.02 6.50
C TYR A 62 -1.16 1.50 6.15
N LEU A 63 -2.18 2.05 5.50
CA LEU A 63 -2.23 3.45 5.13
C LEU A 63 -3.26 4.17 6.01
N LYS A 64 -2.86 5.31 6.56
CA LYS A 64 -3.73 6.25 7.28
C LYS A 64 -3.78 7.60 6.58
N ASP A 65 -4.78 8.41 6.93
CA ASP A 65 -4.98 9.77 6.41
C ASP A 65 -4.99 9.77 4.88
N VAL A 66 -5.81 8.88 4.31
CA VAL A 66 -5.72 8.52 2.89
C VAL A 66 -6.66 9.40 2.07
N THR A 67 -6.12 10.06 1.05
CA THR A 67 -6.90 10.64 -0.04
C THR A 67 -6.63 9.86 -1.32
N ALA A 68 -7.65 9.22 -1.85
CA ALA A 68 -7.58 8.49 -3.12
C ALA A 68 -8.42 9.20 -4.19
N SER A 69 -7.90 9.26 -5.41
CA SER A 69 -8.62 9.73 -6.58
C SER A 69 -8.58 8.69 -7.68
N ILE A 70 -9.74 8.40 -8.28
CA ILE A 70 -9.84 7.60 -9.50
C ILE A 70 -10.13 8.54 -10.65
N CYS A 71 -9.27 8.57 -11.67
CA CYS A 71 -9.42 9.45 -12.82
C CYS A 71 -9.26 8.71 -14.15
N SER A 72 -9.86 9.27 -15.21
CA SER A 72 -9.67 8.82 -16.58
C SER A 72 -9.33 10.03 -17.46
N PHE A 73 -9.05 9.80 -18.75
CA PHE A 73 -8.79 10.90 -19.69
C PHE A 73 -10.05 11.72 -20.04
N THR A 74 -11.23 11.18 -19.75
CA THR A 74 -12.51 11.70 -20.27
C THR A 74 -13.54 12.03 -19.19
N GLU A 75 -13.39 11.50 -17.98
CA GLU A 75 -14.35 11.70 -16.88
C GLU A 75 -13.74 12.57 -15.78
N GLU A 76 -14.59 13.24 -15.00
CA GLU A 76 -14.15 13.96 -13.82
C GLU A 76 -13.60 12.98 -12.75
N PRO A 77 -12.54 13.34 -12.01
CA PRO A 77 -11.99 12.48 -10.97
C PRO A 77 -12.96 12.25 -9.81
N GLU A 78 -13.09 11.00 -9.38
CA GLU A 78 -13.78 10.64 -8.15
C GLU A 78 -12.78 10.67 -6.98
N VAL A 79 -13.13 11.32 -5.86
CA VAL A 79 -12.25 11.48 -4.71
C VAL A 79 -12.84 10.84 -3.46
N TYR A 80 -12.02 10.08 -2.75
CA TYR A 80 -12.35 9.30 -1.56
C TYR A 80 -11.39 9.65 -0.43
N ASN A 81 -11.89 9.74 0.80
CA ASN A 81 -11.09 9.98 2.01
C ASN A 81 -11.35 8.86 3.04
N PHE A 82 -10.28 8.35 3.64
CA PHE A 82 -10.30 7.30 4.65
C PHE A 82 -9.46 7.68 5.87
#